data_AF-A0A7W3QJR5-F1
#
_entry.id   AF-A0A7W3QJR5-F1
#
_cell.length_a   1.000
_cell.length_b   1.000
_cell.length_c   1.000
_cell.angle_alpha   90.00
_cell.angle_beta   90.00
_cell.angle_gamma   90.00
#
_symmetry.space_group_name_H-M   'P 1'
#
loop_
_entity.id
_entity.type
_entity.pdbx_description
1 polymer ?
#
loop_
_entity_poly.entity_id
_entity_poly.type
_entity_poly.pdbx_seq_one_letter_code
_entity_poly.pdbx_strand_id
1 'polypeptide(L)'
;MSSSYRSHRRRKKSNAGRLGLAGALTGAVGIAAVAAGIVLMRPDDRRTGTAIGQVGGGEAAAPSATAAPPTGPVLSLTTPEGYGYGLAAVKAGTDEKPLATSEATADGRTFAYADYVLTNTGRRPALLPNVSAADLFVPASQVPDGAKERCMPQAGVPSHMCTLPNHSKVLARLDGSRPPFRDGADTMIPGGASYLVRVATDLPVKDGLEAGDIRLYVWDARYTPERKGIEVAFP
;
A
#
# COMPACT_ATOMS: atom_id res chain seq x y z
N MET A 1 -18.49 -50.49 -41.43
CA MET A 1 -17.36 -51.44 -41.58
C MET A 1 -16.09 -50.60 -41.65
N SER A 2 -15.39 -50.42 -40.54
CA SER A 2 -14.18 -51.21 -40.19
C SER A 2 -13.04 -50.98 -41.18
N SER A 3 -11.99 -50.22 -40.83
CA SER A 3 -10.84 -50.74 -40.09
C SER A 3 -9.63 -49.79 -40.20
N SER A 4 -9.10 -49.48 -39.03
CA SER A 4 -7.69 -49.23 -38.65
C SER A 4 -6.58 -49.51 -39.67
N TYR A 5 -5.64 -48.55 -39.78
CA TYR A 5 -4.23 -48.84 -40.04
C TYR A 5 -3.32 -48.21 -38.97
N ARG A 6 -2.45 -49.09 -38.44
CA ARG A 6 -1.47 -48.89 -37.37
C ARG A 6 -0.22 -48.20 -37.91
N SER A 7 0.38 -47.31 -37.14
CA SER A 7 1.80 -46.97 -37.28
C SER A 7 2.62 -47.61 -36.16
N HIS A 8 3.72 -48.27 -36.56
CA HIS A 8 4.61 -49.03 -35.69
C HIS A 8 5.72 -48.14 -35.12
N ARG A 9 5.81 -48.11 -33.79
CA ARG A 9 6.98 -48.47 -32.96
C ARG A 9 8.36 -47.90 -33.34
N ARG A 10 8.92 -47.05 -32.47
CA ARG A 10 10.31 -47.22 -31.99
C ARG A 10 10.44 -46.89 -30.50
N ARG A 11 10.75 -47.94 -29.74
CA ARG A 11 11.25 -47.91 -28.36
C ARG A 11 12.71 -47.42 -28.38
N LYS A 12 13.09 -46.60 -27.40
CA LYS A 12 14.40 -46.75 -26.76
C LYS A 12 14.26 -46.54 -25.26
N LYS A 13 14.74 -47.52 -24.52
CA LYS A 13 14.73 -47.69 -23.07
C LYS A 13 16.18 -47.94 -22.68
N SER A 14 16.71 -47.21 -21.70
CA SER A 14 17.87 -47.60 -20.87
C SER A 14 17.90 -46.61 -19.70
N ASN A 15 17.43 -46.99 -18.51
CA ASN A 15 18.18 -47.66 -17.42
C ASN A 15 19.29 -46.74 -16.88
N ALA A 16 19.09 -46.11 -15.73
CA ALA A 16 19.32 -46.66 -14.38
C ALA A 16 20.79 -46.60 -13.98
N GLY A 17 21.09 -45.82 -12.95
CA GLY A 17 22.41 -45.73 -12.33
C GLY A 17 22.31 -45.00 -10.99
N ARG A 18 22.19 -45.80 -9.91
CA ARG A 18 22.18 -45.42 -8.50
C ARG A 18 23.63 -45.20 -8.01
N LEU A 19 23.74 -44.44 -6.90
CA LEU A 19 24.74 -44.52 -5.81
C LEU A 19 26.16 -43.97 -6.07
N GLY A 20 26.66 -43.20 -5.09
CA GLY A 20 28.10 -43.02 -4.88
C GLY A 20 28.46 -41.80 -4.06
N LEU A 21 28.70 -42.00 -2.76
CA LEU A 21 29.24 -41.06 -1.77
C LEU A 21 30.76 -40.88 -1.89
N ALA A 22 31.29 -39.87 -1.17
CA ALA A 22 32.69 -39.55 -0.84
C ALA A 22 33.49 -38.80 -1.93
N GLY A 23 34.32 -37.81 -1.66
CA GLY A 23 34.82 -37.20 -0.43
C GLY A 23 36.08 -36.36 -0.76
N ALA A 24 36.14 -35.15 -0.21
CA ALA A 24 37.31 -34.29 0.10
C ALA A 24 38.40 -33.97 -0.95
N LEU A 25 38.67 -32.68 -1.21
CA LEU A 25 39.84 -31.93 -0.65
C LEU A 25 40.07 -30.57 -1.34
N THR A 26 40.32 -29.56 -0.48
CA THR A 26 41.19 -28.36 -0.65
C THR A 26 40.92 -27.32 -1.74
N GLY A 27 40.71 -26.09 -1.29
CA GLY A 27 40.82 -24.87 -2.09
C GLY A 27 40.59 -23.61 -1.27
N ALA A 28 41.53 -23.26 -0.38
CA ALA A 28 41.54 -21.99 0.32
C ALA A 28 42.12 -20.90 -0.61
N VAL A 29 41.30 -19.94 -1.02
CA VAL A 29 41.76 -18.64 -1.55
C VAL A 29 40.82 -17.57 -1.01
N GLY A 30 41.40 -16.68 -0.19
CA GLY A 30 40.68 -15.63 0.51
C GLY A 30 40.33 -14.44 -0.36
N ILE A 31 39.27 -13.74 0.04
CA ILE A 31 39.07 -12.32 -0.25
C ILE A 31 38.54 -11.69 1.05
N ALA A 32 39.43 -11.06 1.80
CA ALA A 32 39.05 -10.14 2.87
C ALA A 32 38.69 -8.81 2.21
N ALA A 33 37.40 -8.46 2.20
CA ALA A 33 36.96 -7.12 1.82
C ALA A 33 36.98 -6.23 3.07
N VAL A 34 37.82 -5.21 3.00
CA VAL A 34 38.08 -4.20 4.03
C VAL A 34 36.84 -3.32 4.22
N ALA A 35 36.25 -3.38 5.42
CA ALA A 35 35.27 -2.38 5.86
C ALA A 35 36.04 -1.15 6.38
N ALA A 36 36.11 -0.10 5.56
CA ALA A 36 36.64 1.20 5.98
C ALA A 36 35.57 1.96 6.77
N GLY A 37 35.60 1.81 8.10
CA GLY A 37 34.89 2.68 9.02
C GLY A 37 35.83 3.75 9.57
N ILE A 38 35.77 4.97 9.03
CA ILE A 38 36.40 6.13 9.66
C ILE A 38 35.41 6.67 10.69
N VAL A 39 35.62 6.32 11.96
CA VAL A 39 35.08 7.08 13.10
C VAL A 39 36.27 7.67 13.84
N LEU A 40 36.41 8.98 13.72
CA LEU A 40 37.40 9.78 14.43
C LEU A 40 37.15 9.72 15.95
N MET A 41 38.24 9.47 16.66
CA MET A 41 38.40 9.50 18.11
C MET A 41 37.74 10.69 18.81
N ARG A 42 37.12 10.40 19.96
CA ARG A 42 37.37 11.14 21.21
C ARG A 42 37.47 10.16 22.41
N PRO A 43 38.32 10.44 23.43
CA PRO A 43 38.81 9.45 24.39
C PRO A 43 38.24 9.61 25.83
N ASP A 44 38.38 8.52 26.59
CA ASP A 44 38.33 8.34 28.07
C ASP A 44 36.97 8.61 28.76
N ASP A 45 36.44 7.80 29.69
CA ASP A 45 37.07 6.97 30.72
C ASP A 45 36.07 5.93 31.28
N ARG A 46 36.58 4.75 31.64
CA ARG A 46 36.10 3.77 32.65
C ARG A 46 34.58 3.62 32.97
N ARG A 47 34.06 2.40 32.71
CA ARG A 47 33.53 1.39 33.67
C ARG A 47 32.34 0.60 33.09
N THR A 48 32.42 -0.71 33.34
CA THR A 48 31.31 -1.69 33.50
C THR A 48 30.38 -1.94 32.32
N GLY A 49 30.33 -3.22 31.94
CA GLY A 49 29.47 -3.73 30.89
C GLY A 49 27.99 -3.51 31.16
N THR A 50 27.28 -3.17 30.09
CA THR A 50 25.85 -3.34 29.94
C THR A 50 25.63 -3.78 28.49
N ALA A 51 24.98 -4.93 28.32
CA ALA A 51 24.53 -5.40 27.02
C ALA A 51 23.69 -4.32 26.35
N ILE A 52 24.13 -3.85 25.16
CA ILE A 52 23.31 -2.98 24.34
C ILE A 52 22.41 -3.88 23.51
N GLY A 53 21.17 -3.97 23.99
CA GLY A 53 20.09 -4.71 23.38
C GLY A 53 19.92 -4.34 21.91
N GLN A 54 19.69 -5.38 21.14
CA GLN A 54 19.03 -5.39 19.86
C GLN A 54 17.81 -4.45 19.96
N VAL A 55 17.90 -3.26 19.35
CA VAL A 55 16.77 -2.32 19.30
C VAL A 55 15.73 -2.97 18.40
N GLY A 56 14.67 -3.47 19.03
CA GLY A 56 13.57 -4.15 18.38
C GLY A 56 12.94 -3.24 17.33
N GLY A 57 12.69 -3.81 16.14
CA GLY A 57 11.70 -3.27 15.23
C GLY A 57 10.38 -3.24 15.97
N GLY A 58 9.92 -2.04 16.33
CA GLY A 58 8.60 -1.85 16.90
C GLY A 58 7.58 -2.39 15.90
N GLU A 59 6.93 -3.49 16.26
CA GLU A 59 5.76 -4.00 15.58
C GLU A 59 4.73 -2.87 15.60
N ALA A 60 4.48 -2.27 14.43
CA ALA A 60 3.47 -1.23 14.31
C ALA A 60 2.16 -1.82 14.86
N ALA A 61 1.64 -1.22 15.93
CA ALA A 61 0.46 -1.72 16.62
C ALA A 61 -0.66 -1.98 15.61
N ALA A 62 -1.25 -3.17 15.67
CA ALA A 62 -2.34 -3.55 14.77
C ALA A 62 -3.49 -2.52 14.89
N PRO A 63 -4.16 -2.15 13.77
CA PRO A 63 -5.21 -1.14 13.81
C PRO A 63 -6.31 -1.53 14.80
N SER A 64 -6.80 -0.58 15.58
CA SER A 64 -7.88 -0.79 16.56
C SER A 64 -9.16 -1.24 15.87
N ALA A 65 -10.01 -2.01 16.56
CA ALA A 65 -11.32 -2.38 16.04
C ALA A 65 -12.37 -1.30 16.40
N THR A 66 -13.30 -1.01 15.48
CA THR A 66 -14.41 -0.08 15.67
C THR A 66 -15.64 -0.53 14.87
N ALA A 67 -16.81 0.06 15.12
CA ALA A 67 -18.01 -0.15 14.32
C ALA A 67 -17.90 0.53 12.95
N ALA A 68 -18.56 -0.02 11.92
CA ALA A 68 -18.65 0.62 10.62
C ALA A 68 -19.31 2.02 10.70
N PRO A 69 -18.68 3.06 10.13
CA PRO A 69 -19.29 4.39 10.06
C PRO A 69 -20.37 4.46 8.97
N PRO A 70 -21.24 5.49 8.99
CA PRO A 70 -22.05 5.84 7.83
C PRO A 70 -21.16 6.06 6.60
N THR A 71 -21.62 5.58 5.45
CA THR A 71 -20.89 5.65 4.18
C THR A 71 -21.81 6.08 3.06
N GLY A 72 -21.23 6.66 2.01
CA GLY A 72 -21.89 6.83 0.72
C GLY A 72 -22.05 5.49 -0.01
N PRO A 73 -22.49 5.51 -1.28
CA PRO A 73 -22.67 4.30 -2.08
C PRO A 73 -21.38 3.49 -2.22
N VAL A 74 -21.50 2.15 -2.19
CA VAL A 74 -20.36 1.25 -2.40
C VAL A 74 -20.01 1.18 -3.88
N LEU A 75 -18.79 1.60 -4.21
CA LEU A 75 -18.15 1.33 -5.50
C LEU A 75 -17.46 -0.04 -5.45
N SER A 76 -17.94 -0.97 -6.28
CA SER A 76 -17.33 -2.29 -6.43
C SER A 76 -16.29 -2.30 -7.54
N LEU A 77 -15.10 -2.81 -7.25
CA LEU A 77 -13.96 -2.88 -8.16
C LEU A 77 -13.46 -4.32 -8.24
N THR A 78 -12.93 -4.72 -9.39
CA THR A 78 -12.20 -5.97 -9.55
C THR A 78 -10.91 -5.71 -10.28
N THR A 79 -9.78 -6.13 -9.70
CA THR A 79 -8.48 -5.94 -10.35
C THR A 79 -8.26 -6.99 -11.44
N PRO A 80 -7.28 -6.78 -12.34
CA PRO A 80 -6.96 -7.76 -13.38
C PRO A 80 -6.55 -9.13 -12.83
N GLU A 81 -5.99 -9.16 -11.62
CA GLU A 81 -5.61 -10.38 -10.90
C GLU A 81 -6.82 -11.11 -10.27
N GLY A 82 -8.02 -10.51 -10.34
CA GLY A 82 -9.28 -11.08 -9.85
C GLY A 82 -9.58 -10.78 -8.37
N TYR A 83 -8.90 -9.80 -7.77
CA TYR A 83 -9.24 -9.34 -6.42
C TYR A 83 -10.45 -8.41 -6.47
N GLY A 84 -11.47 -8.71 -5.67
CA GLY A 84 -12.66 -7.87 -5.54
C GLY A 84 -12.55 -6.92 -4.34
N TYR A 85 -12.74 -5.62 -4.58
CA TYR A 85 -12.77 -4.59 -3.54
C TYR A 85 -14.10 -3.83 -3.55
N GLY A 86 -14.56 -3.43 -2.37
CA GLY A 86 -15.62 -2.44 -2.19
C GLY A 86 -15.01 -1.18 -1.57
N LEU A 87 -15.32 -0.02 -2.14
CA LEU A 87 -14.92 1.29 -1.62
C LEU A 87 -16.17 2.11 -1.31
N ALA A 88 -16.24 2.74 -0.15
CA ALA A 88 -17.33 3.64 0.20
C ALA A 88 -16.82 4.83 1.00
N ALA A 89 -17.04 6.05 0.54
CA ALA A 89 -16.52 7.24 1.21
C ALA A 89 -17.30 7.52 2.49
N VAL A 90 -16.61 8.06 3.50
CA VAL A 90 -17.16 8.32 4.84
C VAL A 90 -17.25 9.83 5.07
N LYS A 91 -16.12 10.52 5.02
CA LYS A 91 -16.03 11.98 5.24
C LYS A 91 -14.75 12.54 4.67
N ALA A 92 -14.72 13.86 4.46
CA ALA A 92 -13.53 14.61 4.11
C ALA A 92 -13.34 15.79 5.06
N GLY A 93 -12.16 16.40 5.02
CA GLY A 93 -11.88 17.64 5.72
C GLY A 93 -10.43 18.05 5.61
N THR A 94 -10.05 19.01 6.45
CA THR A 94 -8.68 19.47 6.62
C THR A 94 -8.24 19.30 8.06
N ASP A 95 -6.96 18.99 8.27
CA ASP A 95 -6.35 18.83 9.59
C ASP A 95 -4.87 19.25 9.51
N GLU A 96 -4.30 19.76 10.61
CA GLU A 96 -2.85 20.09 10.66
C GLU A 96 -1.97 18.83 10.60
N LYS A 97 -2.50 17.69 11.06
CA LYS A 97 -1.81 16.41 11.11
C LYS A 97 -2.80 15.25 10.86
N PRO A 98 -3.34 15.11 9.63
CA PRO A 98 -4.36 14.10 9.34
C PRO A 98 -3.85 12.67 9.47
N LEU A 99 -2.54 12.46 9.30
CA LEU A 99 -1.85 11.19 9.51
C LEU A 99 -0.65 11.38 10.43
N ALA A 100 -0.29 10.35 11.20
CA ALA A 100 0.87 10.40 12.10
C ALA A 100 2.19 10.70 11.37
N THR A 101 2.26 10.33 10.09
CA THR A 101 3.36 10.56 9.14
C THR A 101 3.33 11.93 8.48
N SER A 102 2.25 12.70 8.62
CA SER A 102 2.19 14.07 8.13
C SER A 102 3.20 14.92 8.91
N GLU A 103 4.07 15.62 8.18
CA GLU A 103 4.96 16.62 8.77
C GLU A 103 4.12 17.82 9.23
N ALA A 104 4.20 18.14 10.52
CA ALA A 104 3.53 19.33 11.03
C ALA A 104 4.18 20.57 10.40
N THR A 105 3.37 21.47 9.87
CA THR A 105 3.89 22.75 9.39
C THR A 105 4.04 23.71 10.56
N ALA A 106 5.15 24.47 10.60
CA ALA A 106 5.37 25.47 11.66
C ALA A 106 4.37 26.64 11.58
N ASP A 107 3.66 26.76 10.45
CA ASP A 107 2.86 27.93 10.09
C ASP A 107 1.35 27.70 10.27
N GLY A 108 0.94 26.57 10.88
CA GLY A 108 -0.49 26.23 11.06
C GLY A 108 -1.23 25.83 9.78
N ARG A 109 -0.50 25.52 8.70
CA ARG A 109 -1.10 25.06 7.45
C ARG A 109 -1.72 23.68 7.63
N THR A 110 -2.86 23.49 6.98
CA THR A 110 -3.63 22.24 7.04
C THR A 110 -3.46 21.42 5.76
N PHE A 111 -3.72 20.12 5.89
CA PHE A 111 -3.67 19.13 4.84
C PHE A 111 -5.07 18.57 4.61
N ALA A 112 -5.43 18.32 3.35
CA ALA A 112 -6.71 17.71 3.03
C ALA A 112 -6.65 16.21 3.30
N TYR A 113 -7.75 15.66 3.80
CA TYR A 113 -7.91 14.22 4.00
C TYR A 113 -9.31 13.76 3.62
N ALA A 114 -9.42 12.47 3.34
CA ALA A 114 -10.68 11.76 3.16
C ALA A 114 -10.60 10.38 3.80
N ASP A 115 -11.66 10.00 4.48
CA ASP A 115 -11.86 8.68 5.07
C ASP A 115 -12.79 7.87 4.16
N TYR A 116 -12.45 6.61 3.93
CA TYR A 116 -13.27 5.66 3.18
C TYR A 116 -13.15 4.25 3.77
N VAL A 117 -14.18 3.44 3.54
CA VAL A 117 -14.16 2.01 3.86
C VAL A 117 -13.58 1.24 2.69
N LEU A 118 -12.58 0.40 2.97
CA LEU A 118 -12.04 -0.60 2.05
C LEU A 118 -12.47 -2.00 2.50
N THR A 119 -13.18 -2.73 1.65
CA THR A 119 -13.64 -4.09 1.92
C THR A 119 -13.06 -5.07 0.90
N ASN A 120 -12.47 -6.17 1.37
CA ASN A 120 -12.22 -7.33 0.53
C ASN A 120 -13.53 -8.08 0.31
N THR A 121 -14.13 -7.96 -0.87
CA THR A 121 -15.41 -8.62 -1.19
C THR A 121 -15.25 -10.10 -1.53
N GLY A 122 -14.01 -10.54 -1.72
CA GLY A 122 -13.66 -11.93 -1.99
C GLY A 122 -13.59 -12.80 -0.73
N ARG A 123 -13.59 -14.13 -0.94
CA ARG A 123 -13.41 -15.12 0.14
C ARG A 123 -11.94 -15.42 0.45
N ARG A 124 -11.02 -15.04 -0.44
CA ARG A 124 -9.58 -15.27 -0.32
C ARG A 124 -8.87 -13.99 0.09
N PRO A 125 -7.68 -14.07 0.72
CA PRO A 125 -6.85 -12.91 0.94
C PRO A 125 -6.60 -12.15 -0.36
N ALA A 126 -6.65 -10.83 -0.28
CA ALA A 126 -6.36 -9.92 -1.39
C ALA A 126 -5.21 -9.00 -0.98
N LEU A 127 -4.49 -8.45 -1.96
CA LEU A 127 -3.45 -7.47 -1.67
C LEU A 127 -4.09 -6.27 -0.96
N LEU A 128 -3.52 -5.83 0.16
CA LEU A 128 -3.79 -4.49 0.62
C LEU A 128 -3.24 -3.57 -0.46
N PRO A 129 -4.06 -2.71 -1.10
CA PRO A 129 -3.56 -1.82 -2.12
C PRO A 129 -2.51 -0.91 -1.49
N ASN A 130 -1.22 -1.22 -1.70
CA ASN A 130 -0.09 -0.42 -1.22
C ASN A 130 -0.09 1.00 -1.84
N VAL A 131 -0.98 1.22 -2.82
CA VAL A 131 -1.31 2.50 -3.45
C VAL A 131 -2.81 2.67 -3.33
N SER A 132 -3.21 3.78 -2.70
CA SER A 132 -4.55 4.35 -2.59
C SER A 132 -5.52 3.83 -3.66
N ALA A 133 -6.42 2.91 -3.30
CA ALA A 133 -7.45 2.44 -4.23
C ALA A 133 -8.31 3.61 -4.74
N ALA A 134 -8.39 4.68 -3.96
CA ALA A 134 -8.90 5.96 -4.38
C ALA A 134 -7.98 7.09 -3.89
N ASP A 135 -7.76 8.08 -4.74
CA ASP A 135 -6.96 9.28 -4.44
C ASP A 135 -7.84 10.48 -4.15
N LEU A 136 -7.28 11.40 -3.36
CA LEU A 136 -7.93 12.63 -2.95
C LEU A 136 -7.71 13.73 -3.99
N PHE A 137 -8.80 14.38 -4.39
CA PHE A 137 -8.80 15.51 -5.29
C PHE A 137 -9.33 16.76 -4.60
N VAL A 138 -8.67 17.89 -4.86
CA VAL A 138 -9.07 19.22 -4.40
C VAL A 138 -9.24 20.14 -5.60
N PRO A 139 -10.01 21.24 -5.49
CA PRO A 139 -10.03 22.27 -6.51
C PRO A 139 -8.62 22.86 -6.70
N ALA A 140 -8.18 23.03 -7.95
CA ALA A 140 -6.86 23.60 -8.25
C ALA A 140 -6.69 25.03 -7.68
N SER A 141 -7.79 25.77 -7.50
CA SER A 141 -7.80 27.09 -6.85
C SER A 141 -7.41 27.04 -5.37
N GLN A 142 -7.60 25.89 -4.70
CA GLN A 142 -7.29 25.64 -3.29
C GLN A 142 -5.87 25.11 -3.07
N VAL A 143 -5.07 25.00 -4.14
CA VAL A 143 -3.65 24.64 -4.06
C VAL A 143 -2.80 25.92 -3.89
N PRO A 144 -1.94 26.00 -2.86
CA PRO A 144 -0.99 27.11 -2.68
C PRO A 144 -0.05 27.24 -3.87
N ASP A 145 0.41 28.45 -4.19
CA ASP A 145 1.22 28.71 -5.39
C ASP A 145 2.48 27.83 -5.47
N GLY A 146 3.17 27.64 -4.35
CA GLY A 146 4.36 26.78 -4.27
C GLY A 146 4.08 25.27 -4.44
N ALA A 147 2.82 24.84 -4.45
CA ALA A 147 2.42 23.45 -4.65
C ALA A 147 1.70 23.21 -6.00
N LYS A 148 1.46 24.27 -6.80
CA LYS A 148 0.72 24.16 -8.07
C LYS A 148 1.39 23.24 -9.08
N GLU A 149 2.72 23.18 -9.12
CA GLU A 149 3.45 22.27 -10.02
C GLU A 149 3.25 20.78 -9.66
N ARG A 150 2.80 20.50 -8.42
CA ARG A 150 2.54 19.16 -7.90
C ARG A 150 1.06 18.76 -7.98
N CYS A 151 0.20 19.68 -8.40
CA CYS A 151 -1.23 19.48 -8.62
C CYS A 151 -1.43 18.80 -9.97
N MET A 152 -1.61 17.47 -9.93
CA MET A 152 -1.72 16.65 -11.13
C MET A 152 -3.19 16.47 -11.56
N PRO A 153 -3.59 16.91 -12.76
CA PRO A 153 -4.89 16.56 -13.31
C PRO A 153 -4.92 15.07 -13.68
N GLN A 154 -6.10 14.44 -13.60
CA GLN A 154 -6.28 13.03 -13.97
C GLN A 154 -7.41 12.85 -14.97
N ALA A 155 -7.26 11.85 -15.84
CA ALA A 155 -8.24 11.55 -16.87
C ALA A 155 -9.57 11.09 -16.25
N GLY A 156 -10.67 11.65 -16.76
CA GLY A 156 -12.02 11.38 -16.27
C GLY A 156 -12.39 12.05 -14.93
N VAL A 157 -11.49 12.85 -14.35
CA VAL A 157 -11.81 13.75 -13.23
C VAL A 157 -12.08 15.16 -13.79
N PRO A 158 -12.99 15.96 -13.19
CA PRO A 158 -13.25 17.32 -13.63
C PRO A 158 -11.96 18.15 -13.73
N SER A 159 -11.79 18.90 -14.83
CA SER A 159 -10.54 19.60 -15.17
C SER A 159 -10.11 20.71 -14.21
N HIS A 160 -11.01 21.16 -13.35
CA HIS A 160 -10.73 22.15 -12.30
C HIS A 160 -10.21 21.51 -11.01
N MET A 161 -10.15 20.18 -10.94
CA MET A 161 -9.63 19.43 -9.81
C MET A 161 -8.26 18.83 -10.13
N CYS A 162 -7.49 18.57 -9.09
CA CYS A 162 -6.24 17.83 -9.20
C CYS A 162 -5.97 17.02 -7.93
N THR A 163 -5.12 16.02 -8.06
CA THR A 163 -4.54 15.32 -6.91
C THR A 163 -3.18 15.93 -6.59
N LEU A 164 -2.96 16.23 -5.31
CA LEU A 164 -1.62 16.46 -4.77
C LEU A 164 -0.97 15.10 -4.46
N PRO A 165 0.35 15.03 -4.26
CA PRO A 165 0.98 13.88 -3.61
C PRO A 165 0.22 13.57 -2.32
N ASN A 166 -0.15 12.30 -2.14
CA ASN A 166 -0.96 11.85 -1.03
C ASN A 166 -0.57 10.41 -0.65
N HIS A 167 -0.88 10.00 0.58
CA HIS A 167 -0.72 8.62 1.02
C HIS A 167 -1.91 8.16 1.86
N SER A 168 -2.12 6.84 1.82
CA SER A 168 -3.21 6.17 2.54
C SER A 168 -2.71 5.39 3.76
N LYS A 169 -3.54 5.32 4.80
CA LYS A 169 -3.28 4.51 6.00
C LYS A 169 -4.55 3.87 6.55
N VAL A 170 -4.46 2.61 6.95
CA VAL A 170 -5.53 1.95 7.71
C VAL A 170 -5.58 2.55 9.11
N LEU A 171 -6.72 3.17 9.45
CA LEU A 171 -6.97 3.74 10.77
C LEU A 171 -7.55 2.70 11.74
N ALA A 172 -8.47 1.88 11.26
CA ALA A 172 -9.19 0.92 12.09
C ALA A 172 -9.70 -0.29 11.29
N ARG A 173 -9.95 -1.39 12.01
CA ARG A 173 -10.65 -2.58 11.52
C ARG A 173 -12.13 -2.42 11.83
N LEU A 174 -12.99 -2.76 10.89
CA LEU A 174 -14.44 -2.60 11.06
C LEU A 174 -15.10 -3.93 11.41
N ASP A 175 -16.10 -3.87 12.29
CA ASP A 175 -17.02 -4.97 12.61
C ASP A 175 -16.30 -6.31 12.92
N GLY A 176 -15.23 -6.22 13.71
CA GLY A 176 -14.46 -7.40 14.12
C GLY A 176 -13.54 -7.98 13.03
N SER A 177 -13.32 -7.25 11.93
CA SER A 177 -12.42 -7.66 10.86
C SER A 177 -11.04 -8.04 11.39
N ARG A 178 -10.51 -9.14 10.85
CA ARG A 178 -9.15 -9.61 11.15
C ARG A 178 -8.11 -8.58 10.69
N PRO A 179 -6.95 -8.48 11.35
CA PRO A 179 -5.91 -7.53 10.93
C PRO A 179 -5.34 -7.87 9.55
N PRO A 180 -4.84 -6.88 8.79
CA PRO A 180 -3.97 -7.14 7.65
C PRO A 180 -2.73 -7.92 8.12
N PHE A 181 -2.21 -8.79 7.26
CA PHE A 181 -1.05 -9.63 7.58
C PHE A 181 -0.03 -9.58 6.46
N ARG A 182 1.24 -9.87 6.77
CA ARG A 182 2.30 -9.94 5.78
C ARG A 182 2.33 -11.32 5.14
N ASP A 183 2.47 -11.35 3.82
CA ASP A 183 2.76 -12.54 3.03
C ASP A 183 3.94 -12.22 2.09
N GLY A 184 5.13 -12.69 2.45
CA GLY A 184 6.37 -12.25 1.82
C GLY A 184 6.58 -10.73 1.94
N ALA A 185 6.75 -10.05 0.80
CA ALA A 185 6.89 -8.59 0.75
C ALA A 185 5.56 -7.85 0.80
N ASP A 186 4.45 -8.55 0.57
CA ASP A 186 3.13 -7.94 0.42
C ASP A 186 2.40 -7.84 1.76
N THR A 187 1.52 -6.86 1.86
CA THR A 187 0.53 -6.80 2.93
C THR A 187 -0.79 -7.27 2.34
N MET A 188 -1.47 -8.19 3.01
CA MET A 188 -2.70 -8.82 2.57
C MET A 188 -3.85 -8.47 3.50
N ILE A 189 -5.05 -8.30 2.93
CA ILE A 189 -6.30 -8.21 3.67
C ILE A 189 -7.06 -9.55 3.61
N PRO A 190 -7.50 -10.11 4.75
CA PRO A 190 -8.29 -11.33 4.77
C PRO A 190 -9.60 -11.21 3.97
N GLY A 191 -10.09 -12.32 3.44
CA GLY A 191 -11.39 -12.38 2.76
C GLY A 191 -12.53 -11.89 3.66
N GLY A 192 -13.40 -11.04 3.11
CA GLY A 192 -14.53 -10.43 3.82
C GLY A 192 -14.17 -9.34 4.84
N ALA A 193 -12.88 -9.01 5.01
CA ALA A 193 -12.47 -7.99 5.98
C ALA A 193 -12.69 -6.56 5.45
N SER A 194 -13.07 -5.67 6.36
CA SER A 194 -13.34 -4.26 6.11
C SER A 194 -12.51 -3.36 7.02
N TYR A 195 -12.02 -2.25 6.48
CA TYR A 195 -11.13 -1.33 7.17
C TYR A 195 -11.55 0.12 6.91
N LEU A 196 -11.40 0.96 7.93
CA LEU A 196 -11.42 2.41 7.76
C LEU A 196 -10.03 2.85 7.31
N VAL A 197 -9.96 3.49 6.14
CA VAL A 197 -8.74 4.00 5.54
C VAL A 197 -8.83 5.51 5.43
N ARG A 198 -7.74 6.21 5.70
CA ARG A 198 -7.59 7.63 5.44
C ARG A 198 -6.55 7.85 4.37
N VAL A 199 -6.90 8.61 3.34
CA VAL A 199 -5.96 9.24 2.41
C VAL A 199 -5.77 10.69 2.82
N ALA A 200 -4.54 11.19 2.81
CA ALA A 200 -4.25 12.59 3.10
C ALA A 200 -3.15 13.13 2.20
N THR A 201 -3.22 14.43 1.89
CA THR A 201 -2.19 15.11 1.09
C THR A 201 -0.88 15.23 1.86
N ASP A 202 0.23 15.11 1.15
CA ASP A 202 1.58 15.34 1.67
C ASP A 202 1.95 16.83 1.67
N LEU A 203 1.22 17.60 0.87
CA LEU A 203 1.38 19.05 0.74
C LEU A 203 0.16 19.76 1.31
N PRO A 204 0.35 20.93 1.95
CA PRO A 204 -0.76 21.67 2.51
C PRO A 204 -1.65 22.27 1.42
N VAL A 205 -2.89 22.53 1.81
CA VAL A 205 -3.90 23.24 1.01
C VAL A 205 -4.04 24.67 1.53
N LYS A 206 -4.76 25.52 0.79
CA LYS A 206 -5.13 26.86 1.28
C LYS A 206 -6.15 26.75 2.41
N ASP A 207 -6.13 27.75 3.29
CA ASP A 207 -7.13 27.89 4.34
C ASP A 207 -8.53 28.10 3.73
N GLY A 208 -9.54 27.58 4.41
CA GLY A 208 -10.93 27.69 3.98
C GLY A 208 -11.34 26.69 2.89
N LEU A 209 -10.52 25.67 2.58
CA LEU A 209 -10.98 24.52 1.81
C LEU A 209 -12.13 23.82 2.57
N GLU A 210 -13.31 23.79 1.97
CA GLU A 210 -14.47 23.14 2.56
C GLU A 210 -14.44 21.62 2.32
N ALA A 211 -14.94 20.85 3.29
CA ALA A 211 -15.08 19.40 3.14
C ALA A 211 -15.92 19.02 1.91
N GLY A 212 -16.91 19.85 1.58
CA GLY A 212 -17.79 19.69 0.42
C GLY A 212 -17.12 19.95 -0.93
N ASP A 213 -15.86 20.38 -0.98
CA ASP A 213 -15.08 20.55 -2.20
C ASP A 213 -14.06 19.43 -2.43
N ILE A 214 -13.78 18.64 -1.40
CA ILE A 214 -12.87 17.50 -1.48
C ILE A 214 -13.61 16.34 -2.14
N ARG A 215 -12.95 15.66 -3.08
CA ARG A 215 -13.51 14.50 -3.78
C ARG A 215 -12.56 13.32 -3.71
N LEU A 216 -13.13 12.13 -3.81
CA LEU A 216 -12.38 10.89 -3.81
C LEU A 216 -12.64 10.16 -5.14
N TYR A 217 -11.58 9.80 -5.87
CA TYR A 217 -11.72 9.14 -7.17
C TYR A 217 -10.81 7.93 -7.27
N VAL A 218 -11.31 6.89 -7.91
CA VAL A 218 -10.50 5.78 -8.42
C VAL A 218 -10.16 6.07 -9.87
N TRP A 219 -8.88 6.22 -10.19
CA TRP A 219 -8.43 6.61 -11.54
C TRP A 219 -7.25 5.78 -12.07
N ASP A 220 -6.58 4.99 -11.21
CA ASP A 220 -5.51 4.10 -11.65
C ASP A 220 -6.06 3.09 -12.67
N ALA A 221 -5.34 2.94 -13.79
CA ALA A 221 -5.76 2.14 -14.93
C ALA A 221 -5.96 0.65 -14.59
N ARG A 222 -5.38 0.16 -13.49
CA ARG A 222 -5.64 -1.18 -12.96
C ARG A 222 -7.08 -1.38 -12.53
N TYR A 223 -7.74 -0.33 -12.03
CA TYR A 223 -9.13 -0.38 -11.60
C TYR A 223 -10.08 0.20 -12.64
N THR A 224 -9.59 1.10 -13.50
CA THR A 224 -10.37 1.80 -14.52
C THR A 224 -9.72 1.63 -15.90
N PRO A 225 -9.94 0.50 -16.60
CA PRO A 225 -9.30 0.23 -17.89
C PRO A 225 -9.58 1.30 -18.95
N GLU A 226 -10.74 1.96 -18.86
CA GLU A 226 -11.13 3.08 -19.74
C GLU A 226 -10.43 4.41 -19.41
N ARG A 227 -9.57 4.44 -18.38
CA ARG A 227 -8.89 5.65 -17.88
C ARG A 227 -9.86 6.78 -17.53
N LYS A 228 -11.03 6.42 -17.01
CA LYS A 228 -12.02 7.35 -16.49
C LYS A 228 -11.99 7.27 -14.97
N GLY A 229 -11.68 8.38 -14.32
CA GLY A 229 -11.91 8.55 -12.89
C GLY A 229 -13.35 8.19 -12.52
N ILE A 230 -13.53 7.30 -11.55
CA ILE A 230 -14.83 6.95 -10.99
C ILE A 230 -14.88 7.55 -9.59
N GLU A 231 -15.87 8.41 -9.36
CA GLU A 231 -16.06 9.04 -8.06
C GLU A 231 -16.50 8.01 -7.01
N VAL A 232 -15.89 8.08 -5.83
CA VAL A 232 -16.37 7.40 -4.62
C VAL A 232 -17.15 8.45 -3.81
N ALA A 233 -18.45 8.54 -4.07
CA ALA A 233 -19.29 9.60 -3.52
C ALA A 233 -19.42 9.51 -1.99
N PHE A 234 -19.38 10.68 -1.34
CA PHE A 234 -19.64 10.83 0.10
C PHE A 234 -21.14 10.64 0.42
N PRO A 235 -21.50 10.34 1.69
CA PRO A 235 -22.88 10.21 2.14
C PRO A 235 -23.72 11.48 1.93
#